data_AF-A0A4Y8C852-F1
#
_entry.id   AF-A0A4Y8C852-F1
#
_cell.length_a   1.000
_cell.length_b   1.000
_cell.length_c   1.000
_cell.angle_alpha   90.00
_cell.angle_beta   90.00
_cell.angle_gamma   90.00
#
_symmetry.space_group_name_H-M   'P 1'
#
loop_
_entity.id
_entity.type
_entity.pdbx_description
1 polymer ?
#
loop_
_entity_poly.entity_id
_entity_poly.type
_entity_poly.pdbx_seq_one_letter_code
_entity_poly.pdbx_strand_id
1 'polypeptide(L)'
;EGGQLQLNVFEPVAAYSLFNSIVMLEKAMYTLADKCIDGITANEKICSDFVYNSVGIVTALNPYIGYENSASIAKEAMNTGKRVADIVLERGLLSKEQIDEILTPSNMLNPHMEAKK
;
A
#
# COMPACT_ATOMS: atom_id res chain seq x y z
N GLU A 1 -26.91 -16.08 -24.89
CA GLU A 1 -27.68 -17.34 -24.83
C GLU A 1 -28.77 -17.28 -25.90
N GLY A 2 -28.98 -18.35 -26.67
CA GLY A 2 -29.88 -18.32 -27.84
C GLY A 2 -29.66 -19.43 -28.89
N GLY A 3 -28.72 -20.36 -28.66
CA GLY A 3 -28.57 -21.50 -29.56
C GLY A 3 -29.82 -22.39 -29.58
N GLN A 4 -30.14 -22.99 -30.72
CA GLN A 4 -31.28 -23.90 -30.87
C GLN A 4 -30.83 -25.25 -31.45
N LEU A 5 -31.06 -26.32 -30.69
CA LEU A 5 -30.67 -27.68 -31.04
C LEU A 5 -29.19 -27.78 -31.45
N GLN A 6 -28.88 -28.12 -32.70
CA GLN A 6 -27.52 -28.40 -33.16
C GLN A 6 -26.73 -27.15 -33.61
N LEU A 7 -27.34 -25.96 -33.66
CA LEU A 7 -26.68 -24.76 -34.20
C LEU A 7 -27.03 -23.48 -33.44
N ASN A 8 -26.06 -22.60 -33.29
CA ASN A 8 -26.29 -21.25 -32.78
C ASN A 8 -26.23 -20.21 -33.91
N VAL A 9 -27.40 -19.72 -34.32
CA VAL A 9 -27.53 -18.72 -35.39
C VAL A 9 -27.04 -17.32 -35.00
N PHE A 10 -26.74 -17.08 -33.72
CA PHE A 10 -26.25 -15.80 -33.19
C PHE A 10 -24.72 -15.69 -33.14
N GLU A 11 -24.00 -16.71 -33.61
CA GLU A 11 -22.53 -16.69 -33.69
C GLU A 11 -21.96 -15.43 -34.40
N PRO A 12 -22.56 -14.89 -35.48
CA PRO A 12 -22.03 -13.69 -36.13
C PRO A 12 -21.98 -12.46 -35.22
N VAL A 13 -23.02 -12.20 -34.41
CA VAL A 13 -23.02 -11.05 -33.49
C VAL A 13 -22.11 -11.28 -32.29
N ALA A 14 -22.01 -12.54 -31.83
CA ALA A 14 -21.08 -12.91 -30.77
C ALA A 14 -19.62 -12.69 -31.22
N ALA A 15 -19.26 -13.16 -32.41
CA ALA A 15 -17.94 -12.97 -32.99
C ALA A 15 -17.61 -11.49 -33.19
N TYR A 16 -18.53 -10.72 -33.77
CA TYR A 16 -18.36 -9.27 -33.93
C TYR A 16 -18.11 -8.56 -32.59
N SER A 17 -18.92 -8.86 -31.57
CA SER A 17 -18.78 -8.24 -30.26
C SER A 17 -17.44 -8.59 -29.60
N LEU A 18 -17.00 -9.85 -29.74
CA LEU A 18 -15.72 -10.31 -29.23
C LEU A 18 -14.56 -9.60 -29.91
N PHE A 19 -14.49 -9.61 -31.25
CA PHE A 19 -13.40 -8.99 -31.98
C PHE A 19 -13.36 -7.47 -31.78
N ASN A 20 -14.52 -6.82 -31.74
CA ASN A 20 -14.58 -5.39 -31.46
C ASN A 20 -14.07 -5.08 -30.05
N SER A 21 -14.42 -5.89 -29.04
CA SER A 21 -13.92 -5.73 -27.68
C SER A 21 -12.41 -5.94 -27.58
N ILE A 22 -11.86 -6.92 -28.31
CA ILE A 22 -10.40 -7.16 -28.37
C ILE A 22 -9.68 -5.93 -28.92
N VAL A 23 -10.14 -5.39 -30.05
CA VAL A 23 -9.55 -4.20 -30.67
C VAL A 23 -9.68 -2.98 -29.77
N MET A 24 -10.81 -2.81 -29.10
CA MET A 24 -11.01 -1.71 -28.15
C MET A 24 -10.07 -1.83 -26.96
N LEU A 25 -9.95 -3.02 -26.37
CA LEU A 25 -9.07 -3.26 -25.23
C LEU A 25 -7.60 -3.02 -25.61
N GLU A 26 -7.16 -3.52 -26.76
CA GLU A 26 -5.82 -3.28 -27.29
C GLU A 26 -5.51 -1.78 -27.36
N LYS A 27 -6.37 -1.01 -28.03
CA LYS A 27 -6.20 0.44 -28.18
C LYS A 27 -6.25 1.16 -26.84
N ALA A 28 -7.13 0.73 -25.93
CA ALA A 28 -7.24 1.31 -24.60
C ALA A 28 -5.97 1.07 -23.77
N MET A 29 -5.38 -0.12 -23.84
CA MET A 29 -4.13 -0.45 -23.15
C MET A 29 -2.97 0.41 -23.65
N TYR A 30 -2.77 0.53 -24.96
CA TYR A 30 -1.73 1.40 -25.52
C TYR A 30 -1.96 2.87 -25.18
N THR A 31 -3.21 3.34 -25.26
CA THR A 31 -3.53 4.72 -24.89
C THR A 31 -3.24 4.98 -23.41
N LEU A 32 -3.62 4.06 -22.52
CA LEU A 32 -3.35 4.20 -21.09
C LEU A 32 -1.84 4.20 -20.81
N ALA A 33 -1.09 3.29 -21.43
CA ALA A 33 0.36 3.22 -21.29
C ALA A 33 1.02 4.55 -21.70
N ASP A 34 0.79 4.99 -22.94
CA ASP A 34 1.50 6.14 -23.54
C ASP A 34 1.01 7.50 -23.01
N LYS A 35 -0.28 7.61 -22.65
CA LYS A 35 -0.91 8.89 -22.28
C LYS A 35 -1.08 9.08 -20.77
N CYS A 36 -0.84 8.06 -19.97
CA CYS A 36 -0.95 8.13 -18.53
C CYS A 36 0.27 7.50 -17.85
N ILE A 37 0.50 6.21 -18.04
CA ILE A 37 1.48 5.44 -17.26
C ILE A 37 2.90 6.00 -17.42
N ASP A 38 3.35 6.25 -18.66
CA ASP A 38 4.69 6.76 -18.95
C ASP A 38 4.99 8.11 -18.29
N GLY A 39 3.93 8.89 -17.98
CA GLY A 39 4.04 10.20 -17.36
C GLY A 39 3.77 10.22 -15.85
N ILE A 40 3.55 9.08 -15.20
CA ILE A 40 3.25 9.05 -13.76
C ILE A 40 4.46 9.53 -12.96
N THR A 41 4.23 10.54 -12.11
CA THR A 41 5.20 11.02 -11.12
C THR A 41 4.61 10.91 -9.71
N ALA A 42 5.43 10.50 -8.75
CA ALA A 42 5.01 10.47 -7.34
C ALA A 42 5.19 11.84 -6.67
N ASN A 43 4.29 12.15 -5.73
CA ASN A 43 4.51 13.25 -4.78
C ASN A 43 5.20 12.69 -3.53
N GLU A 44 6.52 12.52 -3.61
CA GLU A 44 7.33 11.87 -2.58
C GLU A 44 7.15 12.50 -1.19
N LYS A 45 7.05 13.83 -1.12
CA LYS A 45 6.86 14.54 0.15
C LYS A 45 5.54 14.16 0.81
N ILE A 46 4.43 14.20 0.06
CA ILE A 46 3.12 13.84 0.60
C ILE A 46 3.09 12.35 1.00
N CYS A 47 3.67 11.47 0.19
CA CYS A 47 3.76 10.05 0.51
C CYS A 47 4.56 9.80 1.80
N SER A 48 5.71 10.46 1.94
CA SER A 48 6.53 10.42 3.15
C SER A 48 5.76 10.94 4.37
N ASP A 49 5.07 12.06 4.24
CA ASP A 49 4.26 12.64 5.31
C ASP A 49 3.14 11.69 5.74
N PHE A 50 2.51 10.95 4.82
CA PHE A 50 1.53 9.93 5.19
C PHE A 50 2.13 8.78 6.00
N VAL A 51 3.33 8.31 5.64
CA VAL A 51 4.00 7.23 6.38
C VAL A 51 4.37 7.69 7.78
N TYR A 52 5.06 8.83 7.91
CA TYR A 52 5.60 9.26 9.20
C TYR A 52 4.57 9.85 10.17
N ASN A 53 3.37 10.19 9.68
CA ASN A 53 2.24 10.61 10.51
C ASN A 53 1.19 9.51 10.70
N SER A 54 1.40 8.33 10.12
CA SER A 54 0.53 7.17 10.30
C SER A 54 0.68 6.55 11.68
N VAL A 55 -0.44 6.18 12.30
CA VAL A 55 -0.44 5.37 13.53
C VAL A 55 0.10 3.95 13.25
N GLY A 56 -0.08 3.43 12.04
CA GLY A 56 0.34 2.08 11.65
C GLY A 56 1.85 1.84 11.75
N ILE A 57 2.65 2.91 11.72
CA ILE A 57 4.12 2.86 11.85
C ILE A 57 4.56 2.23 13.18
N VAL A 58 3.70 2.25 14.21
CA VAL A 58 3.93 1.60 15.50
C VAL A 58 4.20 0.09 15.38
N THR A 59 3.71 -0.55 14.31
CA THR A 59 3.90 -1.99 14.08
C THR A 59 5.38 -2.35 13.94
N ALA A 60 6.18 -1.46 13.35
CA ALA A 60 7.63 -1.64 13.23
C ALA A 60 8.33 -1.63 14.60
N LEU A 61 7.71 -1.03 15.61
CA LEU A 61 8.25 -0.92 16.97
C LEU A 61 7.92 -2.15 17.84
N ASN A 62 6.92 -2.96 17.45
CA ASN A 62 6.46 -4.12 18.22
C ASN A 62 7.59 -5.04 18.72
N PRO A 63 8.61 -5.40 17.90
CA PRO A 63 9.70 -6.28 18.36
C PRO A 63 10.57 -5.66 19.47
N TYR A 64 10.65 -4.34 19.53
CA TYR A 64 11.55 -3.61 20.43
C TYR A 64 10.89 -3.19 21.74
N ILE A 65 9.62 -2.75 21.67
CA ILE A 65 8.89 -2.24 22.84
C ILE A 65 7.75 -3.17 23.31
N GLY A 66 7.47 -4.25 22.57
CA GLY A 66 6.41 -5.20 22.87
C GLY A 66 5.01 -4.70 22.45
N TYR A 67 4.07 -5.65 22.39
CA TYR A 67 2.71 -5.39 21.93
C TYR A 67 1.93 -4.42 22.83
N GLU A 68 2.04 -4.58 24.16
CA GLU A 68 1.27 -3.76 25.12
C GLU A 68 1.62 -2.27 25.02
N ASN A 69 2.92 -1.95 25.00
CA ASN A 69 3.39 -0.58 24.81
C ASN A 69 2.96 -0.03 23.45
N SER A 70 3.12 -0.81 22.38
CA SER A 70 2.75 -0.41 21.03
C SER A 70 1.25 -0.12 20.89
N ALA A 71 0.40 -0.97 21.46
CA ALA A 71 -1.05 -0.75 21.47
C ALA A 71 -1.45 0.50 22.29
N SER A 72 -0.78 0.73 23.43
CA SER A 72 -0.98 1.93 24.25
C SER A 72 -0.59 3.21 23.51
N ILE A 73 0.55 3.19 22.81
CA ILE A 73 1.02 4.32 21.99
C ILE A 73 0.10 4.59 20.81
N ALA A 74 -0.37 3.54 20.12
CA ALA A 74 -1.33 3.68 19.04
C ALA A 74 -2.61 4.38 19.51
N LYS A 75 -3.13 3.98 20.67
CA LYS A 75 -4.31 4.58 21.29
C LYS A 75 -4.08 6.04 21.66
N GLU A 76 -2.91 6.36 22.22
CA GLU A 76 -2.55 7.74 22.54
C GLU A 76 -2.43 8.61 21.27
N ALA A 77 -1.75 8.13 20.22
CA ALA A 77 -1.60 8.83 18.96
C ALA A 77 -2.96 9.16 18.32
N MET A 78 -3.89 8.20 18.30
CA MET A 78 -5.25 8.41 17.78
C MET A 78 -6.05 9.44 18.58
N ASN A 79 -5.89 9.46 19.91
CA ASN A 79 -6.63 10.39 20.78
C ASN A 79 -6.05 11.82 20.77
N THR A 80 -4.73 11.94 20.64
CA THR A 80 -4.01 13.21 20.78
C THR A 80 -3.62 13.85 19.46
N GLY A 81 -3.60 13.08 18.37
CA GLY A 81 -3.08 13.51 17.07
C GLY A 81 -1.56 13.67 17.04
N LYS A 82 -0.83 13.30 18.10
CA LYS A 82 0.63 13.30 18.13
C LYS A 82 1.20 12.17 17.26
N ARG A 83 2.42 12.35 16.78
CA ARG A 83 3.13 11.32 16.02
C ARG A 83 3.60 10.22 16.94
N VAL A 84 3.59 8.98 16.44
CA VAL A 84 4.06 7.80 17.18
C VAL A 84 5.51 7.99 17.65
N ALA A 85 6.40 8.49 16.78
CA ALA A 85 7.79 8.75 17.12
C ALA A 85 7.96 9.70 18.33
N ASP A 86 7.16 10.77 18.37
CA ASP A 86 7.21 11.75 19.47
C ASP A 86 6.76 11.11 20.78
N ILE A 87 5.68 10.34 20.77
CA ILE A 87 5.16 9.64 21.97
C ILE A 87 6.18 8.61 22.48
N VAL A 88 6.82 7.86 21.59
CA VAL A 88 7.85 6.86 21.96
C VAL A 88 9.04 7.52 22.64
N LEU A 89 9.48 8.67 22.12
CA LEU A 89 10.57 9.47 22.69
C LEU A 89 10.16 10.10 24.03
N GLU A 90 8.97 10.68 24.13
CA GLU A 90 8.41 11.25 25.37
C GLU A 90 8.31 10.21 26.49
N ARG A 91 7.94 8.97 26.15
CA ARG A 91 7.86 7.84 27.09
C ARG A 91 9.22 7.21 27.40
N GLY A 92 10.30 7.64 26.74
CA GLY A 92 11.65 7.13 26.95
C GLY A 92 11.83 5.65 26.62
N LEU A 93 11.01 5.12 25.69
CA LEU A 93 11.04 3.70 25.35
C LEU A 93 12.17 3.34 24.38
N LEU A 94 12.58 4.30 23.54
CA LEU A 94 13.67 4.18 22.59
C LEU A 94 14.40 5.54 22.48
N SER A 95 15.70 5.50 22.17
CA SER A 95 16.45 6.71 21.85
C SER A 95 16.06 7.25 20.48
N LYS A 96 16.35 8.53 20.22
CA LYS A 96 16.09 9.15 18.91
C LYS A 96 16.79 8.39 17.79
N GLU A 97 18.03 7.96 18.02
CA GLU A 97 18.83 7.22 17.06
C GLU A 97 18.20 5.87 16.71
N GLN A 98 17.68 5.15 17.71
CA GLN A 98 16.96 3.90 17.50
C GLN A 98 15.64 4.12 16.73
N ILE A 99 14.90 5.18 17.05
CA ILE A 99 13.66 5.52 16.35
C ILE A 99 13.96 5.84 14.88
N ASP A 100 14.96 6.67 14.61
CA ASP A 100 15.34 7.06 13.26
C ASP A 100 15.82 5.84 12.45
N GLU A 101 16.58 4.93 13.07
CA GLU A 101 17.01 3.67 12.44
C GLU A 101 15.83 2.75 12.12
N ILE A 102 14.98 2.45 13.10
CA ILE A 102 13.86 1.49 12.93
C ILE A 102 12.81 2.05 11.97
N LEU A 103 12.48 3.34 12.05
CA LEU A 103 11.46 3.98 11.23
C LEU A 103 12.00 4.48 9.88
N THR A 104 13.23 4.12 9.52
CA THR A 104 13.73 4.35 8.16
C THR A 104 12.90 3.52 7.16
N PRO A 105 12.38 4.10 6.05
CA PRO A 105 11.48 3.40 5.14
C PRO A 105 12.04 2.06 4.61
N SER A 106 13.32 1.99 4.28
CA SER A 106 13.96 0.74 3.83
C SER A 106 13.85 -0.41 4.84
N ASN A 107 13.73 -0.09 6.13
CA ASN A 107 13.65 -1.04 7.24
C ASN A 107 12.20 -1.45 7.57
N MET A 108 11.21 -0.90 6.86
CA MET A 108 9.79 -1.20 7.05
C MET A 108 9.14 -1.89 5.85
N LEU A 109 9.90 -2.11 4.77
CA LEU A 109 9.38 -2.66 3.51
C LEU A 109 9.55 -4.18 3.38
N ASN A 110 10.38 -4.79 4.24
CA ASN A 110 10.73 -6.21 4.15
C ASN A 110 10.71 -6.85 5.54
N PRO A 111 10.55 -8.18 5.63
CA PRO A 111 10.72 -8.88 6.90
C PRO A 111 12.16 -8.77 7.40
N HIS A 112 12.33 -8.27 8.62
CA HIS A 112 13.60 -8.27 9.33
C HIS A 112 13.58 -9.38 10.37
N MET A 113 14.37 -10.43 10.14
CA MET A 113 14.54 -11.52 11.10
C MET A 113 15.58 -11.07 12.13
N GLU A 114 15.14 -10.53 13.27
CA GLU A 114 16.04 -10.41 14.42
C GLU A 114 16.27 -11.81 15.02
N ALA A 115 17.51 -12.28 14.94
CA ALA A 115 17.95 -13.46 15.66
C ALA A 115 17.83 -13.18 17.17
N LYS A 116 16.81 -13.75 17.81
CA LYS A 116 16.70 -13.79 19.28
C LYS A 116 18.06 -14.19 19.86
N LYS A 117 18.72 -13.27 20.56
CA LYS A 117 19.73 -13.60 21.57
C LYS A 117 19.04 -13.94 22.88
#